data_AF-A0A5C7FAH9-F1
#
_entry.id   AF-A0A5C7FAH9-F1
#
_cell.length_a   1.000
_cell.length_b   1.000
_cell.length_c   1.000
_cell.angle_alpha   90.00
_cell.angle_beta   90.00
_cell.angle_gamma   90.00
#
_symmetry.space_group_name_H-M   'P 1'
#
loop_
_entity.id
_entity.type
_entity.pdbx_description
1 polymer ?
#
loop_
_entity_poly.entity_id
_entity_poly.type
_entity_poly.pdbx_seq_one_letter_code
_entity_poly.pdbx_strand_id
1 'polypeptide(L)' 'MSIGDLIRYERKRKGWTLSQLSRRTGVSKSYLSYLERNQKKNPSITIVKRLFTVLDIPMDKVMDEDEDEEKGRIHS' A
#
# COMPACT_ATOMS: atom_id res chain seq x y z
N MET A 1 -2.05 11.37 1.51
CA MET A 1 -1.21 10.45 0.69
C MET A 1 -1.91 9.11 0.75
N SER A 2 -2.01 8.35 -0.34
CA SER A 2 -2.66 7.03 -0.28
C SER A 2 -1.67 5.90 0.04
N ILE A 3 -2.18 4.71 0.38
CA ILE A 3 -1.38 3.56 0.79
C ILE A 3 -0.50 3.10 -0.38
N GLY A 4 -1.03 3.21 -1.59
CA GLY A 4 -0.30 2.98 -2.82
C GLY A 4 0.86 3.96 -3.01
N ASP A 5 0.65 5.23 -2.69
CA ASP A 5 1.69 6.25 -2.73
C ASP A 5 2.77 6.01 -1.67
N LEU A 6 2.37 5.64 -0.44
CA LEU A 6 3.29 5.30 0.65
C LEU A 6 4.16 4.09 0.29
N ILE A 7 3.55 3.02 -0.19
CA ILE A 7 4.25 1.81 -0.64
C ILE A 7 5.24 2.15 -1.75
N ARG A 8 4.82 2.97 -2.72
CA ARG A 8 5.68 3.40 -3.84
C ARG A 8 6.86 4.22 -3.34
N TYR A 9 6.61 5.17 -2.44
CA TYR A 9 7.63 6.02 -1.85
C TYR A 9 8.68 5.18 -1.13
N GLU A 10 8.25 4.28 -0.26
CA GLU A 10 9.11 3.43 0.56
C GLU A 10 9.92 2.43 -0.27
N ARG A 11 9.28 1.79 -1.26
CA ARG A 11 9.95 0.90 -2.20
C ARG A 11 11.07 1.64 -2.95
N LYS A 12 10.79 2.86 -3.42
CA LYS A 12 11.78 3.69 -4.14
C LYS A 12 12.89 4.17 -3.21
N ARG A 13 12.57 4.56 -1.97
CA ARG A 13 13.56 4.98 -0.96
C ARG A 13 14.56 3.86 -0.67
N LYS A 14 14.12 2.60 -0.70
CA LYS A 14 14.98 1.41 -0.58
C LYS A 14 15.67 0.99 -1.89
N GLY A 15 15.47 1.73 -2.99
CA GLY A 15 16.06 1.41 -4.30
C GLY A 15 15.53 0.13 -4.95
N TRP A 16 14.34 -0.33 -4.56
CA TRP A 16 13.78 -1.60 -5.03
C TRP A 16 12.93 -1.42 -6.29
N THR A 17 13.06 -2.35 -7.22
CA THR A 17 12.12 -2.54 -8.33
C THR A 17 10.82 -3.22 -7.84
N LEU A 18 9.74 -3.13 -8.63
CA LEU A 18 8.50 -3.86 -8.35
C LEU A 18 8.73 -5.38 -8.29
N SER A 19 9.60 -5.94 -9.15
CA SER A 19 9.93 -7.36 -9.14
C SER A 19 10.66 -7.77 -7.84
N GLN A 20 11.52 -6.91 -7.33
CA GLN A 20 12.21 -7.11 -6.07
C GLN A 20 11.25 -7.04 -4.87
N LEU A 21 10.33 -6.07 -4.85
CA LEU A 21 9.29 -6.01 -3.82
C LEU A 21 8.40 -7.26 -3.89
N SER A 22 8.00 -7.67 -5.09
CA SER A 22 7.19 -8.88 -5.33
C SER A 22 7.83 -10.13 -4.73
N ARG A 23 9.14 -10.33 -4.96
CA ARG A 23 9.86 -11.48 -4.39
C ARG A 23 9.91 -11.46 -2.86
N ARG A 24 10.04 -10.28 -2.25
CA ARG A 24 10.12 -10.15 -0.79
C ARG A 24 8.77 -10.31 -0.11
N THR A 25 7.72 -9.81 -0.73
CA THR A 25 6.37 -9.78 -0.15
C THR A 25 5.54 -10.98 -0.56
N GLY A 26 5.92 -11.72 -1.59
CA GLY A 26 5.10 -12.75 -2.22
C GLY A 26 3.84 -12.20 -2.91
N VAL A 27 3.73 -10.89 -3.06
CA VAL A 27 2.62 -10.23 -3.78
C VAL A 27 2.99 -10.11 -5.25
N SER A 28 2.06 -10.40 -6.16
CA SER A 28 2.37 -10.36 -7.59
C SER A 28 2.77 -8.96 -8.06
N LYS A 29 3.70 -8.89 -9.00
CA LYS A 29 4.17 -7.62 -9.59
C LYS A 29 3.01 -6.78 -10.16
N SER A 30 2.04 -7.44 -10.80
CA SER A 30 0.85 -6.77 -11.35
C SER A 30 -0.01 -6.17 -10.24
N TYR A 31 -0.21 -6.89 -9.14
CA TYR A 31 -0.97 -6.37 -7.99
C TYR A 31 -0.26 -5.17 -7.36
N LEU A 32 1.05 -5.24 -7.14
CA LEU A 32 1.85 -4.12 -6.66
C LEU A 32 1.75 -2.90 -7.59
N SER A 33 1.78 -3.14 -8.91
CA SER A 33 1.61 -2.08 -9.90
C SER A 33 0.22 -1.44 -9.86
N TYR A 34 -0.85 -2.21 -9.62
CA TYR A 34 -2.19 -1.66 -9.45
C TYR A 34 -2.31 -0.88 -8.14
N LEU A 35 -1.70 -1.39 -7.07
CA LEU A 35 -1.71 -0.75 -5.76
C LEU A 35 -0.98 0.60 -5.79
N GLU A 36 0.25 0.66 -6.31
CA GLU A 36 1.04 1.90 -6.42
C GLU A 36 0.49 2.94 -7.41
N ARG A 37 -0.54 2.57 -8.19
CA ARG A 37 -1.26 3.48 -9.10
C ARG A 37 -2.65 3.83 -8.56
N ASN A 38 -2.98 3.42 -7.33
CA ASN A 38 -4.27 3.65 -6.68
C ASN A 38 -5.46 3.09 -7.49
N GLN A 39 -5.20 2.06 -8.30
CA GLN A 39 -6.21 1.35 -9.11
C GLN A 39 -6.87 0.22 -8.32
N LYS A 40 -6.32 -0.16 -7.16
CA LYS A 40 -6.90 -1.11 -6.23
C LYS A 40 -7.24 -0.39 -4.93
N LYS A 41 -8.53 -0.17 -4.69
CA LYS A 41 -9.04 0.66 -3.58
C LYS A 41 -9.14 -0.04 -2.23
N ASN A 42 -9.12 -1.38 -2.20
CA ASN A 42 -9.28 -2.11 -0.94
C ASN A 42 -8.40 -3.37 -0.91
N PRO A 43 -7.09 -3.24 -0.67
CA PRO A 43 -6.22 -4.39 -0.39
C PRO A 43 -6.64 -5.03 0.94
N SER A 44 -6.55 -6.36 1.04
CA SER A 44 -6.85 -7.01 2.32
C SER A 44 -5.82 -6.62 3.37
N ILE A 45 -6.25 -6.56 4.64
CA ILE A 45 -5.37 -6.23 5.77
C ILE A 45 -4.13 -7.15 5.83
N THR A 46 -4.27 -8.41 5.41
CA THR A 46 -3.15 -9.37 5.34
C THR A 46 -2.09 -8.93 4.33
N ILE A 47 -2.50 -8.42 3.16
CA ILE A 47 -1.58 -7.91 2.14
C ILE A 47 -0.89 -6.64 2.63
N VAL A 48 -1.65 -5.73 3.25
CA VAL A 48 -1.13 -4.50 3.84
C VAL A 48 -0.06 -4.81 4.89
N LYS A 49 -0.38 -5.66 5.87
CA LYS A 49 0.57 -6.10 6.92
C LYS A 49 1.87 -6.66 6.34
N ARG A 50 1.77 -7.52 5.32
CA ARG A 50 2.96 -8.10 4.66
C ARG A 50 3.81 -7.03 3.98
N LEU A 51 3.18 -6.11 3.25
CA LEU A 51 3.87 -5.04 2.55
C LEU A 51 4.56 -4.10 3.53
N PHE A 52 3.86 -3.71 4.59
CA PHE A 52 4.35 -2.80 5.61
C PHE A 52 5.51 -3.41 6.39
N THR A 53 5.40 -4.69 6.76
CA THR A 53 6.50 -5.44 7.40
C THR A 53 7.75 -5.45 6.53
N VAL A 54 7.63 -5.74 5.23
CA VAL A 54 8.80 -5.80 4.32
C VAL A 54 9.38 -4.43 4.01
N LEU A 55 8.56 -3.39 4.04
CA LEU A 55 8.96 -2.01 3.75
C LEU A 55 9.38 -1.23 5.00
N ASP A 56 9.34 -1.85 6.19
CA ASP A 56 9.59 -1.21 7.49
C ASP A 56 8.67 0.00 7.73
N ILE A 57 7.40 -0.15 7.36
CA ILE A 57 6.37 0.87 7.55
C ILE A 57 5.59 0.56 8.83
N PRO A 58 5.52 1.50 9.78
CA PRO A 58 4.69 1.37 10.98
C PRO A 58 3.19 1.24 10.62
N MET A 59 2.47 0.31 11.25
CA MET A 59 1.06 0.02 10.93
C MET A 59 0.09 1.16 11.31
N ASP A 60 0.47 2.02 12.25
CA ASP A 60 -0.22 3.26 12.61
C ASP A 60 -0.36 4.23 11.43
N LYS A 61 0.53 4.13 10.42
CA LYS A 61 0.44 4.92 9.17
C LYS A 61 -0.71 4.50 8.25
N VAL A 62 -1.37 3.37 8.50
CA VAL A 62 -2.56 2.95 7.73
C VAL A 62 -3.80 3.76 8.15
N MET A 63 -3.88 4.16 9.43
CA MET A 63 -5.12 4.71 10.01
C MET A 63 -5.45 6.13 9.53
N ASP A 64 -4.47 6.86 9.00
CA ASP A 64 -4.68 8.22 8.49
C ASP A 64 -5.50 8.27 7.18
N GLU A 65 -5.74 7.14 6.51
CA GLU A 65 -6.44 7.08 5.21
C GLU A 65 -7.88 6.56 5.30
N ASP A 66 -8.19 5.67 6.25
CA ASP A 66 -9.55 5.14 6.43
C ASP A 66 -10.53 6.26 6.85
N GLU A 67 -10.04 7.32 7.50
CA GLU A 67 -10.86 8.48 7.89
C GLU A 67 -11.33 9.36 6.71
N ASP A 68 -10.62 9.35 5.58
CA ASP A 68 -10.96 10.17 4.40
C ASP A 68 -12.02 9.49 3.51
N GLU A 69 -12.07 8.16 3.44
CA GLU A 69 -13.12 7.44 2.70
C GLU A 69 -14.45 7.37 3.47
N GLU A 70 -14.43 7.33 4.81
CA GLU A 70 -15.65 7.30 5.64
C GLU A 70 -16.42 8.63 5.55
N LYS A 71 -15.72 9.78 5.53
CA LYS A 71 -16.34 11.12 5.45
C LYS A 71 -17.04 11.39 4.11
N GLY A 72 -16.73 10.65 3.05
CA GLY A 72 -17.41 10.75 1.76
C GLY A 72 -18.74 9.98 1.67
N ARG A 73 -19.02 9.05 2.60
CA ARG A 73 -20.25 8.22 2.59
C ARG A 73 -21.39 8.76 3.44
N ILE A 74 -21.13 9.72 4.33
CA ILE A 74 -22.13 10.26 5.27
C ILE A 74 -22.79 11.56 4.73
N HIS A 75 -22.53 11.94 3.47
CA HIS A 75 -23.08 13.16 2.84
C HIS A 75 -23.69 12.92 1.44
N SER A 76 -24.25 11.74 1.17
CA SER A 76 -25.09 11.50 -0.03
C SER A 76 -26.53 11.18 0.35
#